data_AF-A0A0P1GI52-F1
#
_entry.id   AF-A0A0P1GI52-F1
#
_cell.length_a   1.000
_cell.length_b   1.000
_cell.length_c   1.000
_cell.angle_alpha   90.00
_cell.angle_beta   90.00
_cell.angle_gamma   90.00
#
_symmetry.space_group_name_H-M   'P 1'
#
loop_
_entity.id
_entity.type
_entity.pdbx_description
1 polymer ?
#
loop_
_entity_poly.entity_id
_entity_poly.type
_entity_poly.pdbx_seq_one_letter_code
_entity_poly.pdbx_strand_id
1 'polypeptide(L)'
;MTFTTRLFCAALLAGLAGCTQFPELDAVQTPGIENAAYPDLVPLDDLLNASAPSVTPEMAAGLEARAAGLRARAARLQRTSVAQPRSTAARVARLRQKAAALRAQ
;
A
#
# COMPACT_ATOMS: atom_id res chain seq x y z
N MET A 1 -18.51 19.84 -17.54
CA MET A 1 -18.40 18.43 -17.97
C MET A 1 -17.04 18.14 -18.60
N THR A 2 -16.50 19.02 -19.44
CA THR A 2 -15.17 18.87 -20.07
C THR A 2 -14.00 18.77 -19.07
N PHE A 3 -14.05 19.50 -17.95
CA PHE A 3 -12.99 19.49 -16.94
C PHE A 3 -12.85 18.14 -16.22
N THR A 4 -13.96 17.51 -15.88
CA THR A 4 -13.99 16.19 -15.22
C THR A 4 -13.54 15.09 -16.16
N THR A 5 -13.89 15.16 -17.44
CA THR A 5 -13.41 14.23 -18.47
C THR A 5 -11.91 14.33 -18.68
N ARG A 6 -11.35 15.56 -18.70
CA ARG A 6 -9.91 15.78 -18.81
C ARG A 6 -9.13 15.21 -17.62
N LEU A 7 -9.64 15.41 -16.40
CA LEU A 7 -9.06 14.87 -15.18
C LEU A 7 -9.11 13.34 -15.13
N PHE A 8 -10.22 12.74 -15.57
CA PHE A 8 -10.36 11.29 -15.64
C PHE A 8 -9.41 10.67 -16.68
N CYS A 9 -9.31 11.24 -17.88
CA CYS A 9 -8.36 10.78 -18.90
C CYS A 9 -6.90 10.91 -18.43
N ALA A 10 -6.54 12.01 -17.76
CA ALA A 10 -5.21 12.20 -17.21
C ALA A 10 -4.86 11.16 -16.13
N ALA A 11 -5.81 10.84 -15.24
CA ALA A 11 -5.62 9.81 -14.22
C ALA A 11 -5.50 8.41 -14.84
N LEU A 12 -6.27 8.11 -15.88
CA LEU A 12 -6.21 6.85 -16.62
C LEU A 12 -4.83 6.68 -17.29
N LEU A 13 -4.37 7.69 -18.02
CA LEU A 13 -3.06 7.69 -18.69
C LEU A 13 -1.90 7.54 -17.69
N ALA A 14 -1.98 8.20 -16.53
CA ALA A 14 -0.98 8.05 -15.47
C ALA A 14 -0.97 6.64 -14.86
N GLY A 15 -2.13 6.01 -14.70
CA GLY A 15 -2.25 4.63 -14.22
C GLY A 15 -1.63 3.61 -15.17
N LEU A 16 -1.76 3.82 -16.49
CA LEU A 16 -1.15 2.95 -17.49
C LEU A 16 0.39 3.05 -17.48
N ALA A 17 0.97 4.23 -17.22
CA ALA A 17 2.42 4.41 -17.13
C ALA A 17 3.05 3.83 -15.85
N GLY A 18 2.29 3.68 -14.76
CA GLY A 18 2.77 3.12 -13.51
C GLY A 18 2.89 1.59 -13.50
N CYS A 19 2.24 0.89 -14.44
CA CYS A 19 2.23 -0.57 -14.48
C CYS A 19 3.27 -1.18 -15.42
N THR A 20 4.06 -0.38 -16.15
CA THR A 20 4.99 -0.88 -17.18
C THR A 20 6.45 -0.87 -16.76
N GLN A 21 6.81 -0.16 -15.68
CA GLN A 21 8.19 -0.13 -15.20
C GLN A 21 8.37 -1.18 -14.11
N PHE A 22 8.64 -2.42 -14.53
CA PHE A 22 9.25 -3.40 -13.64
C PHE A 22 10.61 -2.82 -13.22
N PRO A 23 10.83 -2.55 -11.93
CA PRO A 23 12.00 -1.80 -11.51
C PRO A 23 13.27 -2.62 -11.73
N GLU A 24 14.28 -1.99 -12.33
CA GLU A 24 15.73 -2.23 -12.26
C GLU A 24 16.33 -3.67 -12.18
N LEU A 25 15.57 -4.77 -12.23
CA LEU A 25 16.16 -6.12 -12.08
C LEU A 25 17.12 -6.45 -13.23
N ASP A 26 16.85 -5.95 -14.43
CA ASP A 26 17.76 -6.10 -15.58
C ASP A 26 19.06 -5.29 -15.41
N ALA A 27 19.05 -4.24 -14.59
CA ALA A 27 20.20 -3.38 -14.33
C ALA A 27 21.07 -3.85 -13.13
N VAL A 28 20.57 -4.79 -12.32
CA VAL A 28 21.31 -5.37 -11.19
C VAL A 28 21.81 -6.78 -11.53
N GLN A 29 22.30 -6.97 -12.76
CA GLN A 29 23.29 -8.02 -12.97
C GLN A 29 24.61 -7.50 -12.38
N THR A 30 24.85 -7.85 -11.11
CA THR A 30 26.15 -7.68 -10.47
C THR A 30 27.19 -8.31 -11.40
N PRO A 31 28.17 -7.53 -11.93
CA PRO A 31 29.18 -8.06 -12.84
C PRO A 31 29.87 -9.29 -12.22
N GLY A 32 29.92 -10.40 -12.97
CA GLY A 32 30.52 -11.65 -12.51
C GLY A 32 29.52 -12.67 -11.94
N ILE A 33 28.22 -12.36 -11.87
CA ILE A 33 27.18 -13.36 -11.50
C ILE A 33 27.08 -14.48 -12.53
N GLU A 34 27.33 -14.19 -13.80
CA GLU A 34 27.30 -15.17 -14.89
C GLU A 34 28.35 -16.29 -14.73
N ASN A 35 29.42 -16.01 -13.97
CA ASN A 35 30.49 -16.96 -13.66
C ASN A 35 30.61 -17.23 -12.16
N ALA A 36 29.67 -16.74 -11.34
CA ALA A 36 29.71 -16.95 -9.90
C ALA A 36 29.50 -18.44 -9.59
N ALA A 37 30.26 -18.96 -8.63
CA ALA A 37 30.02 -20.30 -8.13
C ALA A 37 28.59 -20.38 -7.59
N TYR A 38 27.86 -21.42 -8.00
CA TYR A 38 26.59 -21.74 -7.36
C TYR A 38 26.83 -22.02 -5.87
N PRO A 39 25.91 -21.60 -4.99
CA PRO A 39 26.01 -21.93 -3.58
C PRO A 39 25.93 -23.44 -3.38
N ASP A 40 26.60 -23.92 -2.35
CA ASP A 40 26.53 -25.33 -1.96
C ASP A 40 25.09 -25.70 -1.58
N LEU A 41 24.56 -26.73 -2.22
CA LEU A 41 23.23 -27.25 -1.92
C LEU A 41 23.31 -28.13 -0.67
N VAL A 42 22.56 -27.74 0.36
CA VAL A 42 22.45 -28.51 1.60
C VAL A 42 21.43 -29.65 1.40
N PRO A 43 21.67 -30.87 1.92
CA PRO A 43 20.71 -31.96 1.86
C PRO A 43 19.32 -31.58 2.38
N LEU A 44 18.28 -32.08 1.72
CA LEU A 44 16.89 -31.76 2.08
C LEU A 44 16.53 -32.26 3.47
N ASP A 45 17.02 -33.44 3.85
CA ASP A 45 16.79 -34.01 5.19
C ASP A 45 17.34 -33.09 6.30
N ASP A 46 18.46 -32.39 6.07
CA ASP A 46 19.02 -31.47 7.06
C ASP A 46 18.10 -30.25 7.27
N LEU A 47 17.44 -29.79 6.21
CA LEU A 47 16.48 -28.69 6.27
C LEU A 47 15.18 -29.09 6.97
N LEU A 48 14.71 -30.32 6.73
CA LEU A 48 13.47 -30.83 7.32
C LEU A 48 13.63 -31.17 8.80
N ASN A 49 14.84 -31.57 9.22
CA ASN A 49 15.15 -31.88 10.61
C ASN A 49 15.71 -30.68 11.39
N ALA A 50 15.85 -29.52 10.74
CA ALA A 50 16.28 -28.30 11.41
C ALA A 50 15.30 -27.89 12.51
N SER A 51 15.84 -27.43 13.64
CA SER A 51 15.02 -26.90 14.73
C SER A 51 14.16 -25.74 14.21
N ALA A 52 12.86 -25.78 14.50
CA ALA A 52 11.97 -24.70 14.13
C ALA A 52 12.47 -23.37 14.71
N PRO A 53 12.45 -22.27 13.93
CA PRO A 53 12.83 -20.97 14.44
C PRO A 53 11.91 -20.60 15.61
N SER A 54 12.52 -20.31 16.75
CA SER A 54 11.80 -19.97 17.98
C SER A 54 11.80 -18.46 18.19
N VAL A 55 10.72 -17.96 18.80
CA VAL A 55 10.60 -16.55 19.14
C VAL A 55 11.53 -16.24 20.31
N THR A 56 12.54 -15.39 20.08
CA THR A 56 13.36 -14.85 21.16
C THR A 56 12.59 -13.77 21.94
N PRO A 57 12.93 -13.54 23.22
CA PRO A 57 12.32 -12.48 24.01
C PRO A 57 12.42 -11.09 23.34
N GLU A 58 13.55 -10.82 22.69
CA GLU A 58 13.76 -9.56 21.96
C GLU A 58 12.84 -9.41 20.75
N MET A 59 12.64 -10.48 19.98
CA MET A 59 11.69 -10.47 18.86
C MET A 59 10.25 -10.25 19.36
N ALA A 60 9.87 -10.91 20.46
CA ALA A 60 8.55 -10.72 21.07
C ALA A 60 8.35 -9.25 21.48
N ALA A 61 9.31 -8.64 22.17
CA ALA A 61 9.26 -7.24 22.57
C ALA A 61 9.14 -6.29 21.36
N GLY A 62 9.89 -6.55 20.28
CA GLY A 62 9.80 -5.77 19.04
C GLY A 62 8.43 -5.84 18.38
N LEU A 63 7.81 -7.03 18.36
CA LEU A 63 6.47 -7.24 17.83
C LEU A 63 5.41 -6.52 18.67
N GLU A 64 5.51 -6.60 20.00
CA GLU A 64 4.62 -5.92 20.92
C GLU A 64 4.69 -4.39 20.76
N ALA A 65 5.90 -3.83 20.66
CA ALA A 65 6.12 -2.41 20.45
C ALA A 65 5.49 -1.94 19.11
N ARG A 66 5.69 -2.70 18.03
CA ARG A 66 5.04 -2.42 16.73
C ARG A 66 3.52 -2.47 16.84
N ALA A 67 2.99 -3.50 17.49
CA ALA A 67 1.55 -3.64 17.67
C ALA A 67 0.96 -2.48 18.49
N ALA A 68 1.65 -2.04 19.55
CA ALA A 68 1.26 -0.87 20.33
C ALA A 68 1.26 0.41 19.47
N GLY A 69 2.29 0.64 18.67
CA GLY A 69 2.37 1.78 17.75
C GLY A 69 1.24 1.80 16.72
N LEU A 70 0.90 0.63 16.14
CA LEU A 70 -0.21 0.50 15.20
C LEU A 70 -1.57 0.80 15.86
N ARG A 71 -1.80 0.29 17.08
CA ARG A 71 -3.03 0.59 17.84
C ARG A 71 -3.14 2.08 18.17
N ALA A 72 -2.05 2.71 18.59
CA ALA A 72 -2.04 4.16 18.84
C ALA A 72 -2.32 4.97 17.57
N ARG A 73 -1.76 4.57 16.42
CA ARG A 73 -2.06 5.18 15.13
C ARG A 73 -3.53 4.99 14.74
N ALA A 74 -4.08 3.80 14.91
CA ALA A 74 -5.49 3.51 14.62
C ALA A 74 -6.41 4.38 15.49
N ALA A 75 -6.15 4.48 16.79
CA ALA A 75 -6.92 5.34 17.70
C ALA A 75 -6.91 6.82 17.28
N ARG A 76 -5.75 7.31 16.83
CA ARG A 76 -5.64 8.67 16.26
C ARG A 76 -6.48 8.83 14.98
N LEU A 77 -6.40 7.87 14.05
CA LEU A 77 -7.16 7.91 12.80
C LEU A 77 -8.67 7.82 13.05
N GLN A 78 -9.11 7.05 14.04
CA GLN A 78 -10.52 6.99 14.44
C GLN A 78 -11.01 8.32 15.02
N ARG A 79 -10.15 9.04 15.75
CA ARG A 79 -10.47 10.36 16.31
C ARG A 79 -10.48 11.45 15.23
N THR A 80 -9.57 11.35 14.27
CA THR A 80 -9.52 12.21 13.09
C THR A 80 -10.39 11.61 12.00
N SER A 81 -11.71 11.73 12.12
CA SER A 81 -12.64 11.21 11.11
C SER A 81 -12.21 11.68 9.71
N VAL A 82 -11.73 10.77 8.86
CA VAL A 82 -11.26 11.06 7.48
C VAL A 82 -12.36 11.70 6.62
N ALA A 83 -13.59 11.66 7.10
CA ALA A 83 -14.61 12.65 6.83
C ALA A 83 -15.46 12.82 8.09
N GLN A 84 -15.54 14.01 8.68
CA GLN A 84 -16.59 14.24 9.68
C GLN A 84 -17.93 13.95 9.00
N PRO A 85 -18.76 13.01 9.48
CA PRO A 85 -20.02 12.66 8.81
C PRO A 85 -20.92 13.89 8.58
N ARG A 86 -20.83 14.88 9.48
CA ARG A 86 -21.53 16.17 9.35
C ARG A 86 -21.01 17.04 8.20
N SER A 87 -19.70 17.03 7.90
CA SER A 87 -19.12 17.87 6.85
C SER A 87 -19.33 17.27 5.45
N THR A 88 -19.31 15.94 5.31
CA THR A 88 -19.67 15.27 4.05
C THR A 88 -21.17 15.30 3.80
N ALA A 89 -22.01 15.04 4.80
CA ALA A 89 -23.46 15.14 4.65
C ALA A 89 -23.89 16.56 4.23
N ALA A 90 -23.33 17.59 4.86
CA ALA A 90 -23.61 18.98 4.49
C ALA A 90 -23.14 19.31 3.05
N ARG A 91 -21.99 18.80 2.62
CA ARG A 91 -21.52 18.95 1.23
C ARG A 91 -22.43 18.23 0.24
N VAL A 92 -22.85 17.01 0.53
CA VAL A 92 -23.78 16.23 -0.30
C VAL A 92 -25.14 16.93 -0.40
N ALA A 93 -25.65 17.48 0.70
CA ALA A 93 -26.89 18.25 0.71
C ALA A 93 -26.82 19.48 -0.22
N ARG A 94 -25.72 20.26 -0.13
CA ARG A 94 -25.49 21.40 -1.05
C ARG A 94 -25.41 20.98 -2.51
N LEU A 95 -24.74 19.86 -2.81
CA LEU A 95 -24.65 19.34 -4.18
C LEU A 95 -26.02 18.90 -4.70
N ARG A 96 -26.86 18.28 -3.87
CA ARG A 96 -28.23 17.89 -4.23
C ARG A 96 -29.12 19.11 -4.48
N GLN A 97 -29.05 20.13 -3.64
CA GLN A 97 -29.76 21.40 -3.87
C GLN A 97 -29.35 22.05 -5.19
N LYS A 98 -28.04 22.12 -5.46
CA LYS A 98 -27.55 22.69 -6.72
C LYS A 98 -27.99 21.86 -7.93
N ALA A 99 -28.00 20.54 -7.83
CA ALA A 99 -28.49 19.67 -8.89
C ALA A 99 -30.02 19.79 -9.09
N ALA A 100 -30.81 20.04 -8.05
CA ALA A 100 -32.23 20.31 -8.17
C ALA A 100 -32.49 21.66 -8.87
N ALA A 101 -31.76 22.71 -8.49
CA ALA A 101 -31.86 24.02 -9.14
C ALA A 101 -31.50 23.98 -10.64
N LEU A 102 -30.50 23.18 -11.02
CA LEU A 102 -30.12 23.00 -12.43
C LEU A 102 -31.11 22.17 -13.25
N ARG A 103 -31.96 21.34 -12.62
CA ARG A 103 -33.00 20.57 -13.32
C ARG A 103 -34.30 21.33 -13.50
N ALA A 104 -34.49 22.41 -12.75
CA ALA A 104 -35.66 23.28 -12.83
C ALA A 104 -35.46 24.43 -13.83
N GLN A 105 -34.29 24.48 -14.49
CA GLN A 105 -33.95 25.36 -15.60
C GLN A 105 -33.98 24.54 -16.89
#